data_AF-A0A258RR00-F1
#
_entry.id   AF-A0A258RR00-F1
#
_cell.length_a   1.000
_cell.length_b   1.000
_cell.length_c   1.000
_cell.angle_alpha   90.00
_cell.angle_beta   90.00
_cell.angle_gamma   90.00
#
_symmetry.space_group_name_H-M   'P 1'
#
loop_
_entity.id
_entity.type
_entity.pdbx_description
1 polymer ?
#
loop_
_entity_poly.entity_id
_entity_poly.type
_entity_poly.pdbx_seq_one_letter_code
_entity_poly.pdbx_strand_id
1 'polypeptide(L)'
;MGRFLVDVPADDVRKLDEIAKREGKSRAAVLREAVSNYLEEISKEGFEKYFGLWERHGSTVDGLEYERELRAEWPDICEIAPPKKKRSAA
;
A
#
# COMPACT_ATOMS: atom_id res chain seq x y z
N MET A 1 -14.00 5.12 -18.59
CA MET A 1 -13.05 5.03 -19.73
C MET A 1 -12.71 6.45 -20.16
N GLY A 2 -11.49 6.92 -19.91
CA GLY A 2 -11.04 8.26 -20.31
C GLY A 2 -10.45 8.25 -21.72
N ARG A 3 -10.65 9.33 -22.47
CA ARG A 3 -9.95 9.58 -23.74
C ARG A 3 -8.94 10.69 -23.48
N PHE A 4 -7.72 10.50 -23.95
CA PHE A 4 -6.67 11.51 -23.88
C PHE A 4 -5.99 11.58 -25.25
N LEU A 5 -5.45 12.75 -25.56
CA LEU A 5 -4.71 13.01 -26.79
C LEU A 5 -3.24 13.13 -26.42
N VAL A 6 -2.37 12.48 -27.17
CA VAL A 6 -0.94 12.47 -26.90
C VAL A 6 -0.20 12.55 -28.23
N ASP A 7 0.84 13.38 -28.26
CA ASP A 7 1.71 13.49 -29.41
C ASP A 7 2.78 12.41 -29.31
N VAL A 8 2.85 11.56 -30.34
CA VAL A 8 3.81 10.45 -30.44
C VAL A 8 4.55 10.62 -31.76
N PRO A 9 5.88 10.43 -31.80
CA PRO A 9 6.63 10.41 -33.04
C PRO A 9 6.04 9.42 -34.04
N ALA A 10 5.97 9.81 -35.32
CA ALA A 10 5.38 8.99 -36.36
C ALA A 10 6.05 7.61 -36.48
N ASP A 11 7.36 7.54 -36.23
CA ASP A 11 8.11 6.28 -36.24
C ASP A 11 7.65 5.30 -35.16
N ASP A 12 7.32 5.79 -33.98
CA ASP A 12 6.88 4.93 -32.89
C ASP A 12 5.45 4.45 -33.13
N VAL A 13 4.59 5.29 -33.73
CA VAL A 13 3.25 4.86 -34.18
C VAL A 13 3.35 3.71 -35.18
N ARG A 14 4.30 3.76 -36.14
CA ARG A 14 4.51 2.66 -37.09
C ARG A 14 4.93 1.37 -36.41
N LYS A 15 5.90 1.44 -35.47
CA LYS A 15 6.32 0.26 -34.69
C LYS A 15 5.16 -0.34 -33.90
N LEU A 16 4.32 0.50 -33.30
CA LEU A 16 3.13 0.03 -32.59
C LEU A 16 2.13 -0.67 -33.53
N ASP A 17 1.93 -0.14 -34.73
CA ASP A 17 1.06 -0.79 -35.72
C ASP A 17 1.60 -2.14 -36.19
N GLU A 18 2.93 -2.28 -36.33
CA GLU A 18 3.57 -3.56 -36.65
C GLU A 18 3.39 -4.59 -35.53
N ILE A 19 3.58 -4.18 -34.27
CA ILE A 19 3.34 -5.03 -33.10
C ILE A 19 1.87 -5.46 -33.03
N ALA A 20 0.95 -4.51 -33.21
CA ALA A 20 -0.47 -4.77 -33.21
C ALA A 20 -0.89 -5.78 -34.29
N LYS A 21 -0.34 -5.64 -35.51
CA LYS A 21 -0.56 -6.59 -36.61
C LYS A 21 0.01 -7.98 -36.28
N ARG A 22 1.21 -8.05 -35.73
CA ARG A 22 1.87 -9.31 -35.34
C ARG A 22 1.07 -10.07 -34.28
N GLU A 23 0.48 -9.37 -33.33
CA GLU A 23 -0.33 -9.97 -32.26
C GLU A 23 -1.82 -10.15 -32.63
N GLY A 24 -2.26 -9.65 -33.78
CA GLY A 24 -3.67 -9.67 -34.18
C GLY A 24 -4.58 -8.81 -33.29
N LYS A 25 -4.01 -7.81 -32.60
CA LYS A 25 -4.72 -6.92 -31.67
C LYS A 25 -4.94 -5.55 -32.31
N SER A 26 -5.93 -4.82 -31.80
CA SER A 26 -6.04 -3.39 -32.14
C SER A 26 -4.87 -2.61 -31.52
N ARG A 27 -4.37 -1.58 -32.22
CA ARG A 27 -3.35 -0.66 -31.69
C ARG A 27 -3.71 -0.12 -30.29
N ALA A 28 -4.97 0.21 -30.07
CA ALA A 28 -5.44 0.71 -28.77
C ALA A 28 -5.39 -0.36 -27.66
N ALA A 29 -5.54 -1.65 -27.99
CA ALA A 29 -5.39 -2.73 -27.02
C ALA A 29 -3.93 -2.90 -26.60
N VAL A 30 -3.00 -2.89 -27.56
CA VAL A 30 -1.55 -2.93 -27.28
C VAL A 30 -1.13 -1.75 -26.40
N LEU A 31 -1.62 -0.54 -26.69
CA LEU A 31 -1.38 0.63 -25.85
C LEU A 31 -1.91 0.49 -24.42
N ARG A 32 -3.11 -0.08 -24.24
CA ARG A 32 -3.65 -0.30 -22.89
C ARG A 32 -2.82 -1.31 -22.09
N GLU A 33 -2.40 -2.40 -22.73
CA GLU A 33 -1.52 -3.39 -22.09
C GLU A 33 -0.17 -2.77 -21.71
N ALA A 34 0.44 -2.01 -22.61
CA ALA A 34 1.71 -1.32 -22.35
C ALA A 34 1.60 -0.34 -21.17
N VAL A 35 0.53 0.45 -21.10
CA VAL A 35 0.29 1.38 -19.97
C VAL A 35 0.06 0.61 -18.67
N SER A 36 -0.69 -0.50 -18.69
CA SER A 36 -0.91 -1.31 -17.49
C SER A 36 0.40 -1.88 -16.96
N ASN A 37 1.23 -2.45 -17.83
CA ASN A 37 2.51 -3.03 -17.46
C ASN A 37 3.48 -1.98 -16.90
N TYR A 38 3.50 -0.79 -17.49
CA TYR A 38 4.33 0.33 -17.00
C TYR A 38 3.90 0.80 -15.61
N LEU A 39 2.59 0.89 -15.34
CA LEU A 39 2.08 1.25 -14.02
C LEU A 39 2.38 0.18 -12.97
N GLU A 40 2.27 -1.10 -13.34
CA GLU A 40 2.65 -2.20 -12.46
C GLU A 40 4.15 -2.16 -12.11
N GLU A 41 5.01 -1.89 -13.08
CA GLU A 41 6.45 -1.74 -12.86
C GLU A 41 6.76 -0.61 -11.88
N ILE A 42 6.17 0.57 -12.07
CA ILE A 42 6.30 1.70 -11.13
C ILE A 42 5.77 1.35 -9.73
N SER A 43 4.65 0.62 -9.66
CA SER A 43 4.08 0.23 -8.36
C SER A 43 5.01 -0.70 -7.57
N LYS A 44 5.76 -1.56 -8.27
CA LYS A 44 6.76 -2.46 -7.66
C LYS A 44 7.94 -1.68 -7.10
N GLU A 45 8.39 -0.62 -7.78
CA GLU A 45 9.43 0.27 -7.24
C GLU A 45 8.99 0.92 -5.92
N GLY A 46 7.72 1.31 -5.81
CA GLY A 46 7.15 1.79 -4.56
C GLY A 46 7.19 0.72 -3.47
N PHE A 47 6.76 -0.50 -3.79
CA PHE A 47 6.80 -1.61 -2.84
C PHE A 47 8.23 -1.86 -2.32
N GLU A 48 9.23 -2.02 -3.18
CA GLU A 48 10.62 -2.21 -2.77
C GLU A 48 11.19 -1.04 -1.96
N LYS A 49 10.75 0.19 -2.27
CA LYS A 49 11.20 1.40 -1.58
C LYS A 49 10.60 1.55 -0.18
N TYR A 50 9.34 1.16 0.01
CA TYR A 50 8.63 1.37 1.29
C TYR A 50 8.55 0.10 2.16
N PHE A 51 8.66 -1.09 1.57
CA PHE A 51 8.69 -2.34 2.32
C PHE A 51 9.94 -2.39 3.21
N GLY A 52 9.78 -2.76 4.48
CA GLY A 52 10.88 -2.77 5.44
C GLY A 52 11.50 -1.40 5.75
N LEU A 53 10.86 -0.27 5.38
CA LEU A 53 11.37 1.07 5.71
C LEU A 53 11.52 1.26 7.23
N TRP A 54 10.65 0.63 8.02
CA TRP A 54 10.62 0.73 9.47
C TRP A 54 11.76 -0.09 10.11
N GLU A 55 12.07 -1.24 9.51
CA GLU A 55 13.24 -2.05 9.85
C GLU A 55 14.55 -1.34 9.47
N ARG A 56 14.63 -0.77 8.26
CA ARG A 56 15.79 -0.03 7.76
C ARG A 56 16.10 1.24 8.55
N HIS A 57 15.10 1.89 9.12
CA HIS A 57 15.26 3.08 9.95
C HIS A 57 15.36 2.78 11.45
N GLY A 58 15.56 1.53 11.84
CA GLY A 58 15.90 1.16 13.21
C GLY A 58 14.72 1.16 14.18
N SER A 59 13.48 1.13 13.67
CA SER A 59 12.26 0.93 14.49
C SER A 59 11.91 -0.55 14.65
N THR A 60 12.91 -1.44 14.61
CA THR A 60 12.77 -2.88 14.86
C THR A 60 12.62 -3.12 16.35
N VAL A 61 11.51 -2.70 16.94
CA VAL A 61 11.11 -3.11 18.29
C VAL A 61 10.35 -4.42 18.13
N ASP A 62 10.67 -5.44 18.93
CA ASP A 62 9.86 -6.66 18.99
C ASP A 62 8.42 -6.27 19.36
N GLY A 63 7.48 -6.56 18.46
CA GLY A 63 6.08 -6.18 18.64
C GLY A 63 5.49 -6.73 19.94
N LEU A 64 5.99 -7.87 20.42
CA LEU A 64 5.57 -8.48 21.67
C LEU A 64 6.12 -7.72 22.89
N GLU A 65 7.38 -7.27 22.83
CA GLU A 65 7.97 -6.44 23.89
C GLU A 65 7.30 -5.07 23.95
N TYR A 66 7.06 -4.44 22.79
CA TYR A 66 6.34 -3.18 22.70
C TYR A 66 4.91 -3.27 23.26
N GLU A 67 4.17 -4.34 22.95
CA GLU A 67 2.83 -4.56 23.52
C GLU A 67 2.88 -4.74 25.04
N ARG A 68 3.90 -5.44 25.55
CA ARG A 68 4.08 -5.67 26.98
C ARG A 68 4.43 -4.37 27.72
N GLU A 69 5.31 -3.55 27.17
CA GLU A 69 5.64 -2.23 27.74
C GLU A 69 4.40 -1.34 27.81
N LEU A 70 3.64 -1.22 26.70
CA LEU A 70 2.41 -0.42 26.69
C LEU A 70 1.37 -0.90 27.71
N ARG A 71 1.25 -2.23 27.89
CA ARG A 71 0.29 -2.81 28.83
C ARG A 71 0.77 -2.65 30.29
N ALA A 72 2.08 -2.63 30.53
CA ALA A 72 2.64 -2.41 31.87
C ALA A 72 2.42 -0.98 32.39
N GLU A 73 2.20 0.01 31.51
CA GLU A 73 1.83 1.37 31.89
C GLU A 73 0.41 1.47 32.48
N TRP A 74 -0.45 0.48 32.23
CA TRP A 74 -1.83 0.49 32.71
C TRP A 74 -1.90 -0.13 34.11
N PRO A 75 -2.56 0.54 35.08
CA PRO A 75 -2.74 -0.02 36.41
C PRO A 75 -3.57 -1.31 36.33
N ASP A 76 -3.14 -2.32 37.10
CA ASP A 76 -3.86 -3.59 37.18
C ASP A 76 -5.30 -3.36 37.63
N ILE A 77 -6.24 -4.10 37.02
CA ILE A 77 -7.69 -3.98 37.32
C ILE A 77 -7.96 -4.23 38.82
N CYS A 78 -7.05 -4.94 39.50
CA CYS A 78 -7.08 -5.19 40.94
C CYS A 78 -6.76 -3.96 41.81
N GLU A 79 -6.05 -2.96 41.29
CA GLU A 79 -5.72 -1.70 41.99
C GLU A 79 -6.87 -0.67 41.92
N ILE A 80 -7.80 -0.87 40.99
CA ILE A 80 -9.00 -0.05 40.87
C ILE A 80 -9.98 -0.49 41.96
N ALA A 81 -9.82 0.08 43.15
CA ALA A 81 -10.72 -0.19 44.27
C ALA A 81 -12.17 0.12 43.88
N PRO A 82 -13.12 -0.83 44.01
CA PRO A 82 -14.51 -0.58 43.66
C PRO A 82 -15.07 0.53 44.56
N PRO A 83 -15.93 1.43 44.03
CA PRO A 83 -16.47 2.53 44.81
C PRO A 83 -17.28 1.99 46.00
N LYS A 84 -16.92 2.42 47.22
CA LYS A 84 -17.58 1.99 48.47
C LYS A 84 -19.06 2.40 48.43
N LYS A 85 -19.97 1.44 48.26
CA LYS A 85 -21.42 1.66 48.38
C LYS A 85 -21.75 2.10 49.82
N LYS A 86 -22.17 3.35 50.01
CA LYS A 86 -22.76 3.80 51.27
C LYS A 86 -24.10 3.09 51.45
N ARG A 87 -24.20 2.17 52.41
CA ARG A 87 -25.50 1.63 52.84
C ARG A 87 -26.18 2.73 53.65
N SER A 88 -27.18 3.38 53.06
CA SER A 88 -28.17 4.17 53.78
C SER A 88 -29.02 3.20 54.60
N ALA A 89 -28.94 3.27 55.92
CA ALA A 89 -29.88 2.58 56.80
C ALA A 89 -31.23 3.31 56.73
N ALA A 90 -32.32 2.53 56.66
CA ALA A 90 -33.71 2.99 56.76
C ALA A 90 -34.16 2.99 58.22
#